data_AF-A0A0P6XPS5-F1
#
_entry.id   AF-A0A0P6XPS5-F1
#
_cell.length_a   1.000
_cell.length_b   1.000
_cell.length_c   1.000
_cell.angle_alpha   90.00
_cell.angle_beta   90.00
_cell.angle_gamma   90.00
#
_symmetry.space_group_name_H-M   'P 1'
#
loop_
_entity.id
_entity.type
_entity.pdbx_description
1 polymer ?
#
loop_
_entity_poly.entity_id
_entity_poly.type
_entity_poly.pdbx_seq_one_letter_code
_entity_poly.pdbx_strand_id
1 'polypeptide(L)'
;MSRFRWLSITLTFLLLLFTTTSAYAQTYLFQVQSLDVNVYANTDGTSSIDYQIVFKNSADADPIDYVDIGIPNDSYSLSNVSAEIDGSRISDIENSEYVKPGVALGLGSRAIAPGKSGTLHVRINNINRVFYPSTAEGVKDYASLEFSPTWFGSQYVTGATKMTVTFFLPPGISSDEPRYHAVRGNWPGNTEPESGYDTEGRVYYRWTADYANAYTQYTFGASFPAKLIPADSIVKAPLINISFEDVCCGGVALFFAGSFIWGIYEAIWGAKKRKLQYLPPKISVEGHGIKRGLTAVEAAILMEQPIDRVMTMILFSIIKKNAASVIQKEPLTIKPSSPLPEGLNDYEKEFITAFEDSDKNKRKRDLQTMIINLVKNVGEKMKGFSRKETIAYYKDIMDRAWAQVEMAETPQVKMEKYDQYMDWAMLDDKFGDKTKEVFRTEPVFLPNWWGRYDPVFSSHSSGGSFKGADAVPSSNSSGGGSISLPSLPGADFAASMVGGIQNFSSNVVGDLTSFTSGITDKTNPVPVTRSTYHGGGGGGSSCACACACAGCACACAGGGR
;
A
#
# COMPACT_ATOMS: atom_id res chain seq x y z
N MET A 1 53.87 -11.80 -18.21
CA MET A 1 52.41 -11.59 -18.22
C MET A 1 51.95 -10.14 -18.50
N SER A 2 52.80 -9.10 -18.36
CA SER A 2 52.37 -7.71 -18.59
C SER A 2 52.23 -7.30 -20.06
N ARG A 3 53.11 -7.77 -20.96
CA ARG A 3 53.11 -7.35 -22.37
C ARG A 3 51.90 -7.85 -23.19
N PHE A 4 51.36 -9.01 -22.86
CA PHE A 4 50.17 -9.56 -23.53
C PHE A 4 48.88 -8.81 -23.16
N ARG A 5 48.77 -8.30 -21.93
CA ARG A 5 47.63 -7.46 -21.50
C ARG A 5 47.58 -6.14 -22.26
N TRP A 6 48.72 -5.48 -22.43
CA TRP A 6 48.79 -4.24 -23.19
C TRP A 6 48.48 -4.45 -24.67
N LEU A 7 48.98 -5.55 -25.27
CA LEU A 7 48.64 -5.89 -26.65
C LEU A 7 47.14 -6.16 -26.83
N SER A 8 46.51 -6.91 -25.91
CA SER A 8 45.07 -7.16 -25.96
C SER A 8 44.25 -5.88 -25.77
N ILE A 9 44.60 -5.00 -24.83
CA ILE A 9 43.89 -3.72 -24.64
C ILE A 9 43.98 -2.85 -25.90
N THR A 10 45.17 -2.79 -26.52
CA THR A 10 45.38 -2.01 -27.74
C THR A 10 44.61 -2.58 -28.92
N LEU A 11 44.57 -3.91 -29.05
CA LEU A 11 43.84 -4.60 -30.11
C LEU A 11 42.32 -4.44 -29.94
N THR A 12 41.80 -4.49 -28.71
CA THR A 12 40.39 -4.23 -28.40
C THR A 12 40.01 -2.79 -28.71
N PHE A 13 40.88 -1.82 -28.39
CA PHE A 13 40.67 -0.41 -28.74
C PHE A 13 40.69 -0.16 -30.25
N LEU A 14 41.58 -0.85 -30.98
CA LEU A 14 41.61 -0.80 -32.44
C LEU A 14 40.33 -1.40 -33.04
N LEU A 15 39.86 -2.55 -32.54
CA LEU A 15 38.62 -3.18 -33.01
C LEU A 15 37.38 -2.32 -32.76
N LEU A 16 37.33 -1.56 -31.66
CA LEU A 16 36.25 -0.60 -31.36
C LEU A 16 36.27 0.64 -32.27
N LEU A 17 37.43 1.01 -32.81
CA LEU A 17 37.55 2.13 -33.75
C LEU A 17 37.13 1.76 -35.18
N PHE A 18 37.11 0.46 -35.53
CA PHE A 18 36.66 -0.02 -36.84
C PHE A 18 35.14 -0.33 -36.91
N THR A 19 34.38 -0.17 -35.82
CA THR A 19 32.92 -0.38 -35.81
C THR A 19 32.09 0.89 -36.00
N THR A 20 32.69 2.04 -36.32
CA THR A 20 31.91 3.23 -36.68
C THR A 20 31.43 3.13 -38.12
N THR A 21 30.29 2.49 -38.34
CA THR A 21 29.56 2.66 -39.60
C THR A 21 29.07 4.10 -39.69
N SER A 22 29.31 4.76 -40.83
CA SER A 22 28.68 6.04 -41.14
C SER A 22 27.17 5.86 -41.14
N ALA A 23 26.49 6.32 -40.08
CA ALA A 23 25.05 6.52 -40.13
C ALA A 23 24.82 7.75 -41.02
N TYR A 24 24.34 7.53 -42.25
CA TYR A 24 23.73 8.60 -43.02
C TYR A 24 22.52 9.08 -42.22
N ALA A 25 22.61 10.27 -41.63
CA ALA A 25 21.47 10.87 -40.95
C ALA A 25 20.44 11.21 -42.02
N GLN A 26 19.26 10.57 -41.96
CA GLN A 26 18.15 10.92 -42.85
C GLN A 26 17.77 12.37 -42.60
N THR A 27 17.74 13.17 -43.66
CA THR A 27 17.43 14.61 -43.61
C THR A 27 16.02 14.82 -44.16
N TYR A 28 15.02 14.66 -43.30
CA TYR A 28 13.64 14.96 -43.65
C TYR A 28 13.37 16.46 -43.52
N LEU A 29 12.97 17.10 -44.61
CA LEU A 29 12.57 18.50 -44.64
C LEU A 29 11.57 18.75 -45.76
N PHE A 30 10.35 19.13 -45.43
CA PHE A 30 9.27 19.31 -46.39
C PHE A 30 8.36 20.49 -46.04
N GLN A 31 7.42 20.79 -46.94
CA GLN A 31 6.32 21.72 -46.73
C GLN A 31 5.01 20.97 -46.91
N VAL A 32 4.00 21.36 -46.14
CA VAL A 32 2.61 20.99 -46.40
C VAL A 32 1.94 22.23 -46.99
N GLN A 33 1.75 22.23 -48.30
CA GLN A 33 1.22 23.38 -49.02
C GLN A 33 -0.28 23.56 -48.77
N SER A 34 -1.02 22.46 -48.78
CA SER A 34 -2.41 22.42 -48.35
C SER A 34 -2.73 21.16 -47.55
N LEU A 35 -3.66 21.30 -46.61
CA LEU A 35 -4.24 20.22 -45.84
C LEU A 35 -5.74 20.46 -45.75
N ASP A 36 -6.50 19.68 -46.50
CA ASP A 36 -7.95 19.67 -46.44
C ASP A 36 -8.40 18.39 -45.75
N VAL A 37 -9.26 18.51 -44.74
CA VAL A 37 -9.79 17.35 -44.03
C VAL A 37 -11.29 17.47 -43.81
N ASN A 38 -11.99 16.39 -44.15
CA ASN A 38 -13.41 16.22 -43.92
C ASN A 38 -13.62 15.15 -42.86
N VAL A 39 -14.39 15.48 -41.83
CA VAL A 39 -14.73 14.59 -40.73
C VAL A 39 -16.23 14.37 -40.74
N TYR A 40 -16.65 13.12 -40.90
CA TYR A 40 -18.05 12.72 -40.97
C TYR A 40 -18.46 12.09 -39.66
N ALA A 41 -19.54 12.59 -39.07
CA ALA A 41 -20.24 11.91 -37.99
C ALA A 41 -21.36 11.03 -38.59
N ASN A 42 -21.23 9.71 -38.46
CA ASN A 42 -22.14 8.76 -39.08
C ASN A 42 -23.29 8.40 -38.13
N THR A 43 -24.45 8.07 -38.71
CA THR A 43 -25.66 7.71 -37.95
C THR A 43 -25.56 6.37 -37.23
N ASP A 44 -24.56 5.55 -37.53
CA ASP A 44 -24.26 4.30 -36.83
C ASP A 44 -23.37 4.50 -35.59
N GLY A 45 -23.00 5.75 -35.27
CA GLY A 45 -22.15 6.06 -34.13
C GLY A 45 -20.65 5.94 -34.39
N THR A 46 -20.24 5.76 -35.65
CA THR A 46 -18.84 5.86 -36.07
C THR A 46 -18.50 7.22 -36.67
N SER A 47 -17.21 7.49 -36.88
CA SER A 47 -16.75 8.60 -37.72
C SER A 47 -15.87 8.12 -38.87
N SER A 48 -15.94 8.85 -39.98
CA SER A 48 -15.01 8.71 -41.10
C SER A 48 -14.20 9.99 -41.28
N ILE A 49 -12.92 9.85 -41.63
CA ILE A 49 -12.02 10.97 -41.92
C ILE A 49 -11.52 10.83 -43.36
N ASP A 50 -11.48 11.94 -44.07
CA ASP A 50 -11.00 12.04 -45.45
C ASP A 50 -10.02 13.21 -45.55
N TYR A 51 -8.74 12.89 -45.73
CA TYR A 51 -7.65 13.85 -45.87
C TYR A 51 -7.24 13.98 -47.33
N GLN A 52 -6.94 15.22 -47.74
CA GLN A 52 -6.14 15.53 -48.91
C GLN A 52 -4.99 16.45 -48.51
N ILE A 53 -3.76 15.99 -48.68
CA ILE A 53 -2.54 16.68 -48.23
C ILE A 53 -1.59 16.85 -49.41
N VAL A 54 -1.21 18.09 -49.69
CA VAL A 54 -0.24 18.40 -50.75
C VAL A 54 1.12 18.66 -50.12
N PHE A 55 2.05 17.74 -50.32
CA PHE A 55 3.42 17.86 -49.86
C PHE A 55 4.31 18.51 -50.92
N LYS A 56 5.35 19.21 -50.47
CA LYS A 56 6.50 19.60 -51.28
C LYS A 56 7.77 19.24 -50.53
N ASN A 57 8.51 18.29 -51.06
CA ASN A 57 9.77 17.88 -50.46
C ASN A 57 10.86 18.92 -50.75
N SER A 58 11.76 19.18 -49.79
CA SER A 58 12.90 20.06 -50.02
C SER A 58 13.85 19.46 -51.05
N ALA A 59 14.61 20.30 -51.76
CA ALA A 59 15.59 19.86 -52.75
C ALA A 59 16.79 19.14 -52.11
N ASP A 60 17.09 19.47 -50.86
CA ASP A 60 18.24 18.96 -50.10
C ASP A 60 17.84 17.87 -49.08
N ALA A 61 16.58 17.44 -49.09
CA ALA A 61 16.06 16.40 -48.19
C ALA A 61 16.13 15.01 -48.82
N ASP A 62 15.99 13.97 -48.00
CA ASP A 62 15.72 12.62 -48.48
C ASP A 62 14.30 12.49 -49.07
N PRO A 63 14.05 11.51 -49.95
CA PRO A 63 12.69 11.24 -50.45
C PRO A 63 11.71 11.00 -49.28
N ILE A 64 10.49 11.51 -49.41
CA ILE A 64 9.40 11.14 -48.49
C ILE A 64 8.93 9.75 -48.93
N ASP A 65 9.33 8.72 -48.20
CA ASP A 65 9.05 7.32 -48.47
C ASP A 65 7.93 6.73 -47.62
N TYR A 66 7.69 7.30 -46.43
CA TYR A 66 6.54 7.04 -45.58
C TYR A 66 5.86 8.34 -45.15
N VAL A 67 4.53 8.27 -44.95
CA VAL A 67 3.77 9.33 -44.29
C VAL A 67 2.95 8.74 -43.15
N ASP A 68 3.18 9.23 -41.94
CA ASP A 68 2.40 8.86 -40.76
C ASP A 68 1.20 9.80 -40.59
N ILE A 69 0.01 9.23 -40.40
CA ILE A 69 -1.25 9.96 -40.19
C ILE A 69 -1.81 9.61 -38.82
N GLY A 70 -2.01 10.64 -37.99
CA GLY A 70 -2.64 10.50 -36.67
C GLY A 70 -4.11 10.12 -36.76
N ILE A 71 -4.57 9.29 -35.82
CA ILE A 71 -5.97 8.86 -35.70
C ILE A 71 -6.46 9.21 -34.29
N PRO A 72 -7.74 9.63 -34.10
CA PRO A 72 -8.21 10.14 -32.80
C PRO A 72 -8.12 9.16 -31.63
N ASN A 73 -8.18 7.85 -31.87
CA ASN A 73 -8.10 6.80 -30.86
C ASN A 73 -7.71 5.45 -31.49
N ASP A 74 -7.44 4.42 -30.68
CA ASP A 74 -7.06 3.07 -31.15
C ASP A 74 -8.25 2.21 -31.65
N SER A 75 -9.48 2.73 -31.64
CA SER A 75 -10.70 1.98 -32.00
C SER A 75 -11.04 2.07 -33.48
N TYR A 76 -10.09 1.67 -34.31
CA TYR A 76 -10.19 1.60 -35.77
C TYR A 76 -9.61 0.28 -36.27
N SER A 77 -9.76 0.01 -37.57
CA SER A 77 -9.13 -1.14 -38.23
C SER A 77 -8.37 -0.68 -39.47
N LEU A 78 -7.15 -1.19 -39.66
CA LEU A 78 -6.36 -0.97 -40.89
C LEU A 78 -7.12 -1.38 -42.16
N SER A 79 -8.00 -2.38 -42.06
CA SER A 79 -8.83 -2.82 -43.19
C SER A 79 -9.83 -1.75 -43.69
N ASN A 80 -10.13 -0.74 -42.87
CA ASN A 80 -10.99 0.39 -43.21
C ASN A 80 -10.19 1.63 -43.67
N VAL A 81 -8.87 1.50 -43.84
CA VAL A 81 -7.99 2.57 -44.31
C VAL A 81 -7.69 2.33 -45.79
N SER A 82 -7.87 3.37 -46.60
CA SER A 82 -7.45 3.40 -48.00
C SER A 82 -6.69 4.69 -48.27
N ALA A 83 -5.59 4.61 -49.02
CA ALA A 83 -4.81 5.78 -49.37
C ALA A 83 -4.34 5.71 -50.83
N GLU A 84 -4.08 6.88 -51.41
CA GLU A 84 -3.49 7.05 -52.73
C GLU A 84 -2.51 8.23 -52.74
N ILE A 85 -1.50 8.15 -53.60
CA ILE A 85 -0.55 9.23 -53.88
C ILE A 85 -0.66 9.55 -55.37
N ASP A 86 -0.97 10.81 -55.70
CA ASP A 86 -1.20 11.29 -57.06
C ASP A 86 -2.17 10.39 -57.86
N GLY A 87 -3.28 10.01 -57.24
CA GLY A 87 -4.34 9.14 -57.81
C GLY A 87 -3.97 7.66 -57.91
N SER A 88 -2.81 7.25 -57.38
CA SER A 88 -2.35 5.86 -57.41
C SER A 88 -2.41 5.22 -56.02
N ARG A 89 -3.16 4.11 -55.88
CA ARG A 89 -3.40 3.41 -54.62
C ARG A 89 -2.11 3.00 -53.90
N ILE A 90 -2.02 3.29 -52.60
CA ILE A 90 -1.01 2.79 -51.66
C ILE A 90 -1.48 1.46 -51.06
N SER A 91 -0.65 0.43 -51.14
CA SER A 91 -0.96 -0.90 -50.59
C SER A 91 -0.24 -1.20 -49.28
N ASP A 92 0.86 -0.50 -49.01
CA ASP A 92 1.64 -0.63 -47.80
C ASP A 92 1.07 0.31 -46.73
N ILE A 93 0.18 -0.23 -45.89
CA ILE A 93 -0.54 0.49 -44.83
C ILE A 93 -0.42 -0.34 -43.57
N GLU A 94 0.23 0.21 -42.56
CA GLU A 94 0.48 -0.47 -41.29
C GLU A 94 0.22 0.46 -40.10
N ASN A 95 0.26 -0.08 -38.89
CA ASN A 95 0.20 0.74 -37.69
C ASN A 95 1.51 1.53 -37.58
N SER A 96 1.41 2.83 -37.32
CA SER A 96 2.61 3.66 -37.20
C SER A 96 3.41 3.30 -35.94
N GLU A 97 4.73 3.15 -36.10
CA GLU A 97 5.66 3.00 -34.98
C GLU A 97 5.89 4.33 -34.24
N TYR A 98 5.66 5.46 -34.91
CA TYR A 98 5.99 6.81 -34.47
C TYR A 98 4.77 7.58 -33.95
N VAL A 99 3.62 7.44 -34.61
CA VAL A 99 2.37 8.14 -34.27
C VAL A 99 1.38 7.15 -33.66
N LYS A 100 0.99 7.36 -32.40
CA LYS A 100 0.12 6.45 -31.64
C LYS A 100 -1.05 7.20 -30.96
N PRO A 101 -2.30 7.04 -31.41
CA PRO A 101 -2.77 6.17 -32.49
C PRO A 101 -2.44 6.75 -33.88
N GLY A 102 -2.08 5.90 -34.83
CA GLY A 102 -1.82 6.35 -36.20
C GLY A 102 -1.45 5.22 -37.16
N VAL A 103 -1.44 5.55 -38.44
CA VAL A 103 -1.08 4.64 -39.54
C VAL A 103 0.11 5.18 -40.31
N ALA A 104 0.99 4.28 -40.73
CA ALA A 104 2.10 4.58 -41.62
C ALA A 104 1.73 4.17 -43.05
N LEU A 105 1.99 5.05 -44.02
CA LEU A 105 1.66 4.85 -45.42
C LEU A 105 2.95 4.78 -46.24
N GLY A 106 3.34 3.58 -46.67
CA GLY A 106 4.53 3.34 -47.47
C GLY A 106 4.31 3.72 -48.93
N LEU A 107 4.98 4.78 -49.39
CA LEU A 107 4.84 5.29 -50.76
C LEU A 107 5.58 4.40 -51.78
N GLY A 108 6.58 3.64 -51.32
CA GLY A 108 7.35 2.69 -52.13
C GLY A 108 8.01 3.37 -53.34
N SER A 109 7.80 2.82 -54.54
CA SER A 109 8.36 3.39 -55.77
C SER A 109 7.79 4.77 -56.15
N ARG A 110 6.81 5.28 -55.40
CA ARG A 110 6.19 6.60 -55.59
C ARG A 110 6.54 7.57 -54.45
N ALA A 111 7.65 7.32 -53.76
CA ALA A 111 8.20 8.26 -52.80
C ALA A 111 8.36 9.66 -53.43
N ILE A 112 8.07 10.70 -52.66
CA ILE A 112 8.14 12.08 -53.14
C ILE A 112 9.62 12.50 -53.17
N ALA A 113 10.21 12.46 -54.35
CA ALA A 113 11.62 12.76 -54.55
C ALA A 113 11.98 14.21 -54.13
N PRO A 114 13.27 14.49 -53.85
CA PRO A 114 13.70 15.82 -53.43
C PRO A 114 13.32 16.90 -54.45
N GLY A 115 12.78 18.01 -53.95
CA GLY A 115 12.28 19.13 -54.75
C GLY A 115 10.98 18.86 -55.52
N LYS A 116 10.35 17.69 -55.35
CA LYS A 116 9.06 17.35 -55.96
C LYS A 116 7.89 17.54 -55.00
N SER A 117 6.69 17.50 -55.55
CA SER A 117 5.43 17.53 -54.82
C SER A 117 4.64 16.26 -55.08
N GLY A 118 3.80 15.89 -54.12
CA GLY A 118 2.87 14.78 -54.23
C GLY A 118 1.61 15.08 -53.44
N THR A 119 0.47 14.61 -53.96
CA THR A 119 -0.85 14.78 -53.33
C THR A 119 -1.27 13.46 -52.72
N LEU A 120 -1.25 13.40 -51.40
CA LEU A 120 -1.71 12.26 -50.63
C LEU A 120 -3.21 12.41 -50.36
N HIS A 121 -3.99 11.38 -50.68
CA HIS A 121 -5.38 11.24 -50.25
C HIS A 121 -5.52 10.03 -49.34
N VAL A 122 -6.17 10.20 -48.18
CA VAL A 122 -6.33 9.15 -47.17
C VAL A 122 -7.76 9.17 -46.67
N ARG A 123 -8.43 8.02 -46.76
CA ARG A 123 -9.76 7.80 -46.19
C ARG A 123 -9.70 6.72 -45.12
N ILE A 124 -10.22 7.06 -43.94
CA ILE A 124 -10.28 6.20 -42.75
C ILE A 124 -11.74 6.10 -42.35
N ASN A 125 -12.32 4.91 -42.46
CA ASN A 125 -13.73 4.70 -42.13
C ASN A 125 -13.92 3.96 -40.79
N ASN A 126 -15.13 4.06 -40.24
CA ASN A 126 -15.60 3.28 -39.10
C ASN A 126 -14.74 3.44 -37.83
N ILE A 127 -14.33 4.67 -37.52
CA ILE A 127 -13.62 4.99 -36.27
C ILE A 127 -14.65 5.05 -35.14
N ASN A 128 -14.47 4.20 -34.14
CA ASN A 128 -15.38 4.09 -32.99
C ASN A 128 -14.91 4.97 -31.84
N ARG A 129 -15.75 5.13 -30.80
CA ARG A 129 -15.38 5.82 -29.54
C ARG A 129 -14.89 7.26 -29.72
N VAL A 130 -15.47 7.96 -30.70
CA VAL A 130 -15.17 9.36 -31.04
C VAL A 130 -16.19 10.36 -30.45
N PHE A 131 -17.38 9.88 -30.07
CA PHE A 131 -18.44 10.71 -29.54
C PHE A 131 -18.49 10.65 -28.01
N TYR A 132 -18.61 11.80 -27.36
CA TYR A 132 -18.69 11.95 -25.91
C TYR A 132 -19.96 12.71 -25.53
N PRO A 133 -20.42 12.65 -24.26
CA PRO A 133 -21.46 13.54 -23.79
C PRO A 133 -21.01 15.00 -23.90
N SER A 134 -21.84 15.85 -24.51
CA SER A 134 -21.54 17.28 -24.64
C SER A 134 -21.53 17.97 -23.28
N THR A 135 -20.48 18.76 -23.01
CA THR A 135 -20.37 19.63 -21.82
C THR A 135 -20.73 21.08 -22.11
N ALA A 136 -21.14 21.41 -23.34
CA ALA A 136 -21.53 22.76 -23.72
C ALA A 136 -22.73 23.26 -22.90
N GLU A 137 -22.70 24.53 -22.49
CA GLU A 137 -23.78 25.14 -21.72
C GLU A 137 -25.09 25.19 -22.52
N GLY A 138 -26.21 24.97 -21.84
CA GLY A 138 -27.55 25.10 -22.43
C GLY A 138 -27.99 23.93 -23.34
N VAL A 139 -27.18 22.88 -23.48
CA VAL A 139 -27.58 21.66 -24.20
C VAL A 139 -27.61 20.44 -23.26
N LYS A 140 -28.74 19.74 -23.23
CA LYS A 140 -28.91 18.46 -22.53
C LYS A 140 -29.14 17.37 -23.58
N ASP A 141 -28.63 16.17 -23.34
CA ASP A 141 -28.78 15.02 -24.25
C ASP A 141 -28.16 15.25 -25.64
N TYR A 142 -26.98 15.86 -25.66
CA TYR A 142 -26.16 16.08 -26.85
C TYR A 142 -24.91 15.21 -26.83
N ALA A 143 -24.50 14.74 -28.01
CA ALA A 143 -23.19 14.17 -28.24
C ALA A 143 -22.25 15.27 -28.75
N SER A 144 -20.96 15.16 -28.42
CA SER A 144 -19.88 16.01 -28.90
C SER A 144 -18.82 15.18 -29.61
N LEU A 145 -18.21 15.80 -30.62
CA LEU A 145 -17.04 15.32 -31.33
C LEU A 145 -15.97 16.42 -31.28
N GLU A 146 -14.76 16.07 -30.90
CA GLU A 146 -13.58 16.92 -31.03
C GLU A 146 -12.55 16.24 -31.91
N PHE A 147 -11.89 17.03 -32.75
CA PHE A 147 -10.92 16.51 -33.71
C PHE A 147 -9.81 17.51 -33.98
N SER A 148 -8.61 16.98 -34.22
CA SER A 148 -7.46 17.73 -34.70
C SER A 148 -6.95 17.10 -35.99
N PRO A 149 -6.70 17.88 -37.06
CA PRO A 149 -6.01 17.38 -38.25
C PRO A 149 -4.61 16.85 -37.89
N THR A 150 -4.06 15.94 -38.69
CA THR A 150 -2.70 15.43 -38.46
C THR A 150 -1.68 16.59 -38.49
N TRP A 151 -0.65 16.51 -37.63
CA TRP A 151 0.44 17.48 -37.57
C TRP A 151 1.80 16.77 -37.50
N PHE A 152 2.85 17.46 -37.93
CA PHE A 152 4.20 16.93 -38.10
C PHE A 152 5.17 17.57 -37.11
N GLY A 153 6.34 16.95 -36.91
CA GLY A 153 7.41 17.55 -36.12
C GLY A 153 7.84 18.90 -36.71
N SER A 154 7.89 19.95 -35.89
CA SER A 154 8.26 21.30 -36.35
C SER A 154 9.68 21.39 -36.92
N GLN A 155 10.53 20.40 -36.59
CA GLN A 155 11.86 20.25 -37.17
C GLN A 155 11.86 19.76 -38.63
N TYR A 156 10.77 19.13 -39.10
CA TYR A 156 10.68 18.50 -40.42
C TYR A 156 9.83 19.32 -41.41
N VAL A 157 8.88 20.11 -40.91
CA VAL A 157 7.96 20.88 -41.76
C VAL A 157 8.22 22.38 -41.71
N THR A 158 8.17 23.03 -42.86
CA THR A 158 8.38 24.48 -43.00
C THR A 158 7.27 25.14 -43.82
N GLY A 159 7.21 26.47 -43.76
CA GLY A 159 6.29 27.27 -44.54
C GLY A 159 4.88 27.34 -43.96
N ALA A 160 4.04 28.12 -44.64
CA ALA A 160 2.63 28.25 -44.33
C ALA A 160 1.83 27.14 -45.02
N THR A 161 0.75 26.71 -44.38
CA THR A 161 -0.18 25.70 -44.87
C THR A 161 -1.54 26.32 -45.07
N LYS A 162 -2.11 26.17 -46.27
CA LYS A 162 -3.54 26.42 -46.48
C LYS A 162 -4.33 25.26 -45.89
N MET A 163 -5.07 25.51 -44.82
CA MET A 163 -5.75 24.46 -44.06
C MET A 163 -7.26 24.67 -44.06
N THR A 164 -7.99 23.60 -44.42
CA THR A 164 -9.45 23.54 -44.33
C THR A 164 -9.85 22.35 -43.46
N VAL A 165 -10.67 22.60 -42.44
CA VAL A 165 -11.25 21.55 -41.60
C VAL A 165 -12.77 21.63 -41.71
N THR A 166 -13.40 20.57 -42.18
CA THR A 166 -14.85 20.51 -42.34
C THR A 166 -15.44 19.35 -41.54
N PHE A 167 -16.37 19.65 -40.66
CA PHE A 167 -17.19 18.62 -40.00
C PHE A 167 -18.51 18.50 -40.72
N PHE A 168 -18.95 17.28 -40.98
CA PHE A 168 -20.29 16.93 -41.47
C PHE A 168 -21.01 16.20 -40.34
N LEU A 169 -21.98 16.87 -39.74
CA LEU A 169 -22.77 16.33 -38.63
C LEU A 169 -23.80 15.30 -39.15
N PRO A 170 -24.42 14.48 -38.28
CA PRO A 170 -25.44 13.55 -38.73
C PRO A 170 -26.62 14.28 -39.40
N PRO A 171 -27.29 13.66 -40.39
CA PRO A 171 -28.49 14.24 -41.00
C PRO A 171 -29.65 14.32 -40.00
N GLY A 172 -30.64 15.17 -40.29
CA GLY A 172 -31.84 15.32 -39.46
C GLY A 172 -31.71 16.30 -38.30
N ILE A 173 -30.69 17.15 -38.32
CA ILE A 173 -30.49 18.25 -37.37
C ILE A 173 -31.33 19.47 -37.79
N SER A 174 -32.06 20.05 -36.83
CA SER A 174 -32.81 21.29 -37.02
C SER A 174 -31.86 22.49 -37.03
N SER A 175 -32.22 23.59 -37.71
CA SER A 175 -31.32 24.73 -37.93
C SER A 175 -30.75 25.38 -36.65
N ASP A 176 -31.43 25.24 -35.52
CA ASP A 176 -31.08 25.81 -34.21
C ASP A 176 -30.45 24.80 -33.25
N GLU A 177 -30.32 23.53 -33.63
CA GLU A 177 -29.76 22.46 -32.80
C GLU A 177 -28.21 22.39 -32.82
N PRO A 178 -27.47 22.56 -33.93
CA PRO A 178 -26.05 22.26 -33.94
C PRO A 178 -25.25 23.34 -33.18
N ARG A 179 -24.17 22.93 -32.52
CA ARG A 179 -23.27 23.84 -31.80
C ARG A 179 -21.84 23.59 -32.27
N TYR A 180 -21.13 24.62 -32.69
CA TYR A 180 -19.68 24.55 -32.87
C TYR A 180 -18.97 24.91 -31.55
N HIS A 181 -17.74 24.45 -31.38
CA HIS A 181 -16.92 24.75 -30.20
C HIS A 181 -15.86 25.80 -30.53
N ALA A 182 -15.32 26.44 -29.48
CA ALA A 182 -14.19 27.35 -29.63
C ALA A 182 -12.95 26.58 -30.10
N VAL A 183 -12.31 27.07 -31.16
CA VAL A 183 -11.09 26.47 -31.72
C VAL A 183 -9.92 26.67 -30.76
N ARG A 184 -9.13 25.61 -30.53
CA ARG A 184 -7.94 25.63 -29.68
C ARG A 184 -6.66 25.49 -30.51
N GLY A 185 -5.52 25.93 -29.94
CA GLY A 185 -4.21 25.86 -30.59
C GLY A 185 -3.77 27.14 -31.30
N ASN A 186 -4.33 28.30 -30.93
CA ASN A 186 -4.04 29.60 -31.58
C ASN A 186 -4.29 29.56 -33.10
N TRP A 187 -5.49 29.09 -33.47
CA TRP A 187 -5.90 29.03 -34.87
C TRP A 187 -5.81 30.40 -35.55
N PRO A 188 -5.10 30.51 -36.69
CA PRO A 188 -4.88 31.80 -37.34
C PRO A 188 -6.03 32.26 -38.26
N GLY A 189 -6.99 31.37 -38.57
CA GLY A 189 -8.17 31.69 -39.36
C GLY A 189 -9.33 32.23 -38.52
N ASN A 190 -10.52 32.31 -39.13
CA ASN A 190 -11.73 32.67 -38.38
C ASN A 190 -12.08 31.54 -37.39
N THR A 191 -12.43 31.91 -36.15
CA THR A 191 -12.84 30.98 -35.10
C THR A 191 -14.30 30.55 -35.24
N GLU A 192 -15.13 31.40 -35.84
CA GLU A 192 -16.49 31.03 -36.24
C GLU A 192 -16.45 30.29 -37.59
N PRO A 193 -17.00 29.06 -37.66
CA PRO A 193 -17.01 28.31 -38.91
C PRO A 193 -18.04 28.87 -39.90
N GLU A 194 -17.73 28.74 -41.18
CA GLU A 194 -18.77 28.74 -42.20
C GLU A 194 -19.69 27.55 -41.97
N SER A 195 -21.00 27.74 -42.13
CA SER A 195 -21.99 26.68 -41.96
C SER A 195 -23.00 26.64 -43.11
N GLY A 196 -23.58 25.47 -43.32
CA GLY A 196 -24.56 25.24 -44.36
C GLY A 196 -25.01 23.80 -44.38
N TYR A 197 -25.67 23.40 -45.47
CA TYR A 197 -26.08 22.02 -45.70
C TYR A 197 -25.33 21.46 -46.92
N ASP A 198 -24.92 20.20 -46.83
CA ASP A 198 -24.42 19.47 -47.99
C ASP A 198 -25.56 18.90 -48.85
N THR A 199 -25.21 18.19 -49.93
CA THR A 199 -26.18 17.58 -50.85
C THR A 199 -27.00 16.45 -50.22
N GLU A 200 -26.56 15.89 -49.08
CA GLU A 200 -27.24 14.85 -48.32
C GLU A 200 -28.10 15.43 -47.19
N GLY A 201 -28.14 16.76 -47.04
CA GLY A 201 -28.87 17.44 -45.98
C GLY A 201 -28.17 17.41 -44.62
N ARG A 202 -26.86 17.12 -44.57
CA ARG A 202 -26.05 17.22 -43.36
C ARG A 202 -25.66 18.66 -43.11
N VAL A 203 -25.73 19.10 -41.87
CA VAL A 203 -25.13 20.38 -41.46
C VAL A 203 -23.61 20.22 -41.51
N TYR A 204 -22.91 21.19 -42.13
CA TYR A 204 -21.46 21.27 -42.06
C TYR A 204 -20.98 22.48 -41.27
N TYR A 205 -19.82 22.33 -40.63
CA TYR A 205 -19.03 23.42 -40.07
C TYR A 205 -17.64 23.41 -40.70
N ARG A 206 -17.23 24.52 -41.31
CA ARG A 206 -15.96 24.63 -42.04
C ARG A 206 -15.13 25.79 -41.51
N TRP A 207 -13.90 25.48 -41.11
CA TRP A 207 -12.86 26.44 -40.75
C TRP A 207 -11.79 26.47 -41.82
N THR A 208 -11.37 27.67 -42.21
CA THR A 208 -10.34 27.90 -43.24
C THR A 208 -9.27 28.88 -42.75
N ALA A 209 -8.01 28.60 -43.07
CA ALA A 209 -6.90 29.53 -42.90
C ALA A 209 -5.91 29.39 -44.06
N ASP A 210 -5.53 30.50 -44.69
CA ASP A 210 -4.55 30.49 -45.79
C ASP A 210 -3.09 30.49 -45.30
N TYR A 211 -2.87 30.71 -44.00
CA TYR A 211 -1.54 30.85 -43.38
C TYR A 211 -1.42 30.10 -42.04
N ALA A 212 -2.09 28.95 -41.92
CA ALA A 212 -1.84 28.03 -40.82
C ALA A 212 -0.43 27.41 -40.93
N ASN A 213 -0.14 26.45 -40.07
CA ASN A 213 1.04 25.60 -40.20
C ASN A 213 0.68 24.14 -39.94
N ALA A 214 1.50 23.22 -40.39
CA ALA A 214 1.26 21.78 -40.24
C ALA A 214 2.01 21.15 -39.05
N TYR A 215 2.53 21.95 -38.10
CA TYR A 215 3.20 21.44 -36.89
C TYR A 215 2.46 21.75 -35.58
N THR A 216 1.45 22.63 -35.62
CA THR A 216 0.64 23.01 -34.46
C THR A 216 -0.61 22.14 -34.42
N GLN A 217 -0.94 21.63 -33.22
CA GLN A 217 -2.18 20.91 -33.00
C GLN A 217 -3.35 21.89 -32.85
N TYR A 218 -4.14 22.03 -33.92
CA TYR A 218 -5.40 22.80 -33.88
C TYR A 218 -6.56 21.87 -33.56
N THR A 219 -7.35 22.20 -32.54
CA THR A 219 -8.51 21.36 -32.14
C THR A 219 -9.82 22.08 -32.44
N PHE A 220 -10.70 21.37 -33.14
CA PHE A 220 -12.03 21.79 -33.55
C PHE A 220 -13.07 20.89 -32.90
N GLY A 221 -14.27 21.40 -32.67
CA GLY A 221 -15.31 20.66 -31.98
C GLY A 221 -16.70 21.04 -32.44
N ALA A 222 -17.63 20.09 -32.35
CA ALA A 222 -19.05 20.33 -32.54
C ALA A 222 -19.90 19.40 -31.67
N SER A 223 -21.11 19.84 -31.34
CA SER A 223 -22.14 19.06 -30.66
C SER A 223 -23.43 19.01 -31.47
N PHE A 224 -24.14 17.89 -31.35
CA PHE A 224 -25.43 17.64 -31.99
C PHE A 224 -26.31 16.76 -31.07
N PRO A 225 -27.65 16.71 -31.30
CA PRO A 225 -28.54 15.90 -30.47
C PRO A 225 -28.12 14.42 -30.43
N ALA A 226 -27.95 13.87 -29.21
CA ALA A 226 -27.47 12.49 -29.01
C ALA A 226 -28.41 11.44 -29.63
N LYS A 227 -29.70 11.77 -29.78
CA LYS A 227 -30.73 10.92 -30.41
C LYS A 227 -30.42 10.52 -31.86
N LEU A 228 -29.50 11.22 -32.53
CA LEU A 228 -29.16 10.99 -33.94
C LEU A 228 -28.15 9.84 -34.14
N ILE A 229 -27.59 9.31 -33.05
CA ILE A 229 -26.66 8.18 -33.05
C ILE A 229 -27.04 7.16 -31.97
N PRO A 230 -26.58 5.90 -32.05
CA PRO A 230 -26.83 4.90 -31.03
C PRO A 230 -26.26 5.30 -29.66
N ALA A 231 -27.03 5.13 -28.59
CA ALA A 231 -26.65 5.60 -27.26
C ALA A 231 -25.41 4.89 -26.67
N ASP A 232 -25.11 3.67 -27.13
CA ASP A 232 -23.94 2.87 -26.76
C ASP A 232 -22.65 3.30 -27.49
N SER A 233 -22.77 4.07 -28.57
CA SER A 233 -21.62 4.68 -29.27
C SER A 233 -21.04 5.91 -28.54
N ILE A 234 -21.78 6.48 -27.59
CA ILE A 234 -21.37 7.64 -26.80
C ILE A 234 -20.51 7.18 -25.62
N VAL A 235 -19.24 7.57 -25.63
CA VAL A 235 -18.25 7.19 -24.63
C VAL A 235 -18.61 7.84 -23.29
N LYS A 236 -19.13 7.03 -22.36
CA LYS A 236 -19.39 7.46 -20.98
C LYS A 236 -18.07 7.55 -20.22
N ALA A 237 -17.83 8.69 -19.57
CA ALA A 237 -16.71 8.81 -18.65
C ALA A 237 -16.84 7.76 -17.52
N PRO A 238 -15.74 7.14 -17.07
CA PRO A 238 -15.77 6.31 -15.87
C PRO A 238 -16.25 7.17 -14.68
N LEU A 239 -17.04 6.57 -13.78
CA LEU A 239 -17.61 7.23 -12.58
C LEU A 239 -16.55 7.79 -11.61
N ILE A 240 -15.27 7.52 -11.85
CA ILE A 240 -14.15 7.97 -11.05
C ILE A 240 -13.17 8.68 -11.97
N ASN A 241 -13.13 10.01 -11.86
CA ASN A 241 -12.18 10.86 -12.57
C ASN A 241 -10.94 11.02 -11.67
N ILE A 242 -9.94 10.16 -11.85
CA ILE A 242 -8.65 10.29 -11.14
C ILE A 242 -7.71 11.07 -12.06
N SER A 243 -7.55 12.36 -11.82
CA SER A 243 -6.60 13.20 -12.53
C SER A 243 -5.18 12.75 -12.21
N PHE A 244 -4.43 12.30 -13.21
CA PHE A 244 -3.02 11.90 -13.08
C PHE A 244 -2.12 13.08 -12.63
N GLU A 245 -2.60 14.30 -12.79
CA GLU A 245 -1.95 15.56 -12.38
C GLU A 245 -1.99 15.78 -10.85
N ASP A 246 -3.03 15.29 -10.15
CA ASP A 246 -3.10 15.29 -8.68
C ASP A 246 -2.19 14.21 -8.06
N VAL A 247 -1.88 13.16 -8.83
CA VAL A 247 -1.00 12.05 -8.43
C VAL A 247 0.49 12.43 -8.57
N CYS A 248 0.87 13.39 -9.41
CA CYS A 248 2.28 13.72 -9.60
C CYS A 248 2.84 14.60 -8.45
N CYS A 249 2.10 15.63 -8.02
CA CYS A 249 2.54 16.51 -6.93
C CYS A 249 2.06 16.04 -5.55
N GLY A 250 0.83 15.50 -5.46
CA GLY A 250 0.31 14.90 -4.24
C GLY A 250 0.87 13.49 -4.00
N GLY A 251 1.02 12.68 -5.04
CA GLY A 251 1.50 11.30 -4.92
C GLY A 251 3.00 11.20 -4.63
N VAL A 252 3.85 12.14 -5.05
CA VAL A 252 5.26 12.15 -4.62
C VAL A 252 5.36 12.60 -3.15
N ALA A 253 4.59 13.60 -2.72
CA ALA A 253 4.55 14.02 -1.32
C ALA A 253 3.92 12.94 -0.40
N LEU A 254 2.89 12.24 -0.86
CA LEU A 254 2.26 11.10 -0.18
C LEU A 254 3.08 9.82 -0.30
N PHE A 255 3.91 9.65 -1.33
CA PHE A 255 4.87 8.56 -1.42
C PHE A 255 6.03 8.79 -0.46
N PHE A 256 6.56 10.01 -0.35
CA PHE A 256 7.57 10.33 0.67
C PHE A 256 6.97 10.31 2.08
N ALA A 257 5.83 10.98 2.33
CA ALA A 257 5.16 10.93 3.63
C ALA A 257 4.67 9.52 3.97
N GLY A 258 4.17 8.77 2.99
CA GLY A 258 3.79 7.37 3.11
C GLY A 258 4.99 6.47 3.36
N SER A 259 6.15 6.73 2.76
CA SER A 259 7.40 6.01 3.03
C SER A 259 7.97 6.36 4.40
N PHE A 260 7.81 7.59 4.88
CA PHE A 260 8.14 7.99 6.25
C PHE A 260 7.17 7.38 7.26
N ILE A 261 5.87 7.37 6.98
CA ILE A 261 4.85 6.73 7.82
C ILE A 261 5.04 5.21 7.81
N TRP A 262 5.35 4.61 6.67
CA TRP A 262 5.65 3.18 6.53
C TRP A 262 6.98 2.83 7.20
N GLY A 263 8.01 3.66 7.07
CA GLY A 263 9.28 3.50 7.78
C GLY A 263 9.14 3.69 9.29
N ILE A 264 8.31 4.63 9.75
CA ILE A 264 7.94 4.80 11.15
C ILE A 264 7.07 3.63 11.61
N TYR A 265 6.15 3.14 10.77
CA TYR A 265 5.32 1.98 11.06
C TYR A 265 6.18 0.73 11.19
N GLU A 266 7.07 0.45 10.25
CA GLU A 266 8.06 -0.64 10.31
C GLU A 266 9.04 -0.45 11.46
N ALA A 267 9.45 0.77 11.79
CA ALA A 267 10.27 1.04 12.98
C ALA A 267 9.50 0.78 14.27
N ILE A 268 8.22 1.16 14.35
CA ILE A 268 7.35 0.93 15.52
C ILE A 268 6.99 -0.55 15.64
N TRP A 269 6.59 -1.21 14.56
CA TRP A 269 6.26 -2.64 14.52
C TRP A 269 7.52 -3.50 14.70
N GLY A 270 8.62 -3.12 14.07
CA GLY A 270 9.94 -3.73 14.25
C GLY A 270 10.42 -3.59 15.69
N ALA A 271 10.31 -2.40 16.30
CA ALA A 271 10.61 -2.21 17.72
C ALA A 271 9.69 -3.02 18.63
N LYS A 272 8.38 -3.12 18.33
CA LYS A 272 7.45 -3.99 19.07
C LYS A 272 7.85 -5.47 18.98
N LYS A 273 8.19 -5.95 17.78
CA LYS A 273 8.64 -7.34 17.57
C LYS A 273 9.97 -7.62 18.26
N ARG A 274 10.91 -6.65 18.26
CA ARG A 274 12.20 -6.74 18.96
C ARG A 274 12.06 -6.75 20.48
N LYS A 275 11.10 -6.00 21.03
CA LYS A 275 10.82 -6.00 22.47
C LYS A 275 10.49 -7.39 22.99
N LEU A 276 9.88 -8.26 22.18
CA LEU A 276 9.58 -9.65 22.55
C LEU A 276 10.77 -10.61 22.36
N GLN A 277 11.81 -10.22 21.61
CA GLN A 277 12.94 -11.09 21.29
C GLN A 277 14.03 -11.02 22.37
N TYR A 278 13.75 -11.60 23.54
CA TYR A 278 14.69 -11.63 24.68
C TYR A 278 15.81 -12.67 24.50
N LEU A 279 15.59 -13.69 23.68
CA LEU A 279 16.53 -14.79 23.52
C LEU A 279 17.52 -14.51 22.38
N PRO A 280 18.84 -14.67 22.60
CA PRO A 280 19.81 -14.50 21.53
C PRO A 280 19.63 -15.58 20.44
N PRO A 281 19.91 -15.26 19.16
CA PRO A 281 19.72 -16.16 18.02
C PRO A 281 20.59 -17.45 18.07
N LYS A 282 21.47 -17.60 19.06
CA LYS A 282 22.29 -18.81 19.25
C LYS A 282 21.56 -19.98 19.92
N ILE A 283 20.34 -19.77 20.43
CA ILE A 283 19.49 -20.82 21.02
C ILE A 283 18.67 -21.53 19.90
N SER A 284 18.81 -21.11 18.64
CA SER A 284 18.15 -21.71 17.49
C SER A 284 19.01 -22.72 16.71
N VAL A 285 20.13 -23.18 17.25
CA VAL A 285 20.84 -24.33 16.67
C VAL A 285 19.95 -25.54 16.92
N GLU A 286 19.46 -26.16 15.85
CA GLU A 286 18.56 -27.31 15.90
C GLU A 286 19.20 -28.48 16.67
N GLY A 287 18.95 -28.53 17.99
CA GLY A 287 19.25 -29.68 18.84
C GLY A 287 18.24 -30.81 18.61
N HIS A 288 18.56 -32.02 19.05
CA HIS A 288 17.65 -33.17 18.94
C HIS A 288 16.75 -33.26 20.19
N GLY A 289 15.44 -33.03 20.03
CA GLY A 289 14.42 -33.30 21.05
C GLY A 289 14.01 -32.11 21.93
N ILE A 290 13.01 -32.37 22.78
CA ILE A 290 12.32 -31.37 23.62
C ILE A 290 12.95 -31.21 25.01
N LYS A 291 13.08 -29.96 25.49
CA LYS A 291 13.46 -29.68 26.88
C LYS A 291 12.26 -29.80 27.82
N ARG A 292 12.17 -30.91 28.54
CA ARG A 292 11.20 -31.11 29.64
C ARG A 292 11.70 -30.48 30.95
N GLY A 293 10.76 -30.13 31.83
CA GLY A 293 11.03 -29.65 33.19
C GLY A 293 11.32 -28.16 33.32
N LEU A 294 10.91 -27.33 32.35
CA LEU A 294 10.81 -25.89 32.55
C LEU A 294 9.58 -25.60 33.43
N THR A 295 9.68 -24.61 34.32
CA THR A 295 8.50 -24.07 35.00
C THR A 295 7.62 -23.31 34.02
N ALA A 296 6.37 -23.02 34.37
CA ALA A 296 5.50 -22.20 33.53
C ALA A 296 6.11 -20.80 33.28
N VAL A 297 6.76 -20.20 34.27
CA VAL A 297 7.46 -18.91 34.11
C VAL A 297 8.64 -19.02 33.14
N GLU A 298 9.42 -20.10 33.20
CA GLU A 298 10.52 -20.36 32.27
C GLU A 298 10.03 -20.62 30.84
N ALA A 299 8.91 -21.34 30.70
CA ALA A 299 8.24 -21.54 29.42
C ALA A 299 7.73 -20.21 28.84
N ALA A 300 7.25 -19.28 29.68
CA ALA A 300 6.83 -17.94 29.26
C ALA A 300 7.98 -17.16 28.62
N ILE A 301 9.17 -17.23 29.22
CA ILE A 301 10.39 -16.62 28.67
C ILE A 301 10.80 -17.29 27.35
N LEU A 302 10.74 -18.63 27.27
CA LEU A 302 11.06 -19.37 26.05
C LEU A 302 10.14 -18.99 24.88
N MET A 303 8.86 -18.83 25.19
CA MET A 303 7.78 -18.43 24.28
C MET A 303 7.76 -16.92 24.02
N GLU A 304 8.69 -16.15 24.58
CA GLU A 304 8.81 -14.71 24.34
C GLU A 304 7.54 -13.92 24.73
N GLN A 305 6.90 -14.33 25.83
CA GLN A 305 5.72 -13.68 26.38
C GLN A 305 6.04 -12.23 26.86
N PRO A 306 5.05 -11.32 26.87
CA PRO A 306 5.21 -9.98 27.44
C PRO A 306 5.71 -10.01 28.90
N ILE A 307 6.66 -9.15 29.27
CA ILE A 307 7.31 -9.19 30.60
C ILE A 307 6.33 -8.92 31.74
N ASP A 308 5.36 -8.04 31.55
CA ASP A 308 4.27 -7.79 32.49
C ASP A 308 3.50 -9.08 32.83
N ARG A 309 3.26 -9.95 31.84
CA ARG A 309 2.67 -11.27 32.06
C ARG A 309 3.62 -12.17 32.85
N VAL A 310 4.89 -12.27 32.45
CA VAL A 310 5.90 -13.09 33.15
C VAL A 310 5.99 -12.69 34.62
N MET A 311 6.05 -11.39 34.92
CA MET A 311 6.14 -10.86 36.28
C MET A 311 4.87 -11.12 37.09
N THR A 312 3.71 -11.04 36.44
CA THR A 312 2.43 -11.39 37.06
C THR A 312 2.38 -12.88 37.40
N MET A 313 2.88 -13.75 36.51
CA MET A 313 3.00 -15.19 36.79
C MET A 313 3.94 -15.45 37.99
N ILE A 314 5.04 -14.69 38.12
CA ILE A 314 5.93 -14.78 39.30
C ILE A 314 5.17 -14.35 40.57
N LEU A 315 4.42 -13.26 40.52
CA LEU A 315 3.60 -12.78 41.63
C LEU A 315 2.58 -13.85 42.09
N PHE A 316 1.84 -14.45 41.16
CA PHE A 316 0.90 -15.52 41.51
C PHE A 316 1.61 -16.76 42.03
N SER A 317 2.77 -17.12 41.49
CA SER A 317 3.58 -18.25 41.99
C SER A 317 3.95 -18.06 43.46
N ILE A 318 4.47 -16.88 43.86
CA ILE A 318 4.86 -16.63 45.25
C ILE A 318 3.65 -16.56 46.20
N ILE A 319 2.50 -16.08 45.74
CA ILE A 319 1.26 -16.02 46.53
C ILE A 319 0.69 -17.43 46.76
N LYS A 320 0.65 -18.25 45.70
CA LYS A 320 0.22 -19.65 45.77
C LYS A 320 1.12 -20.47 46.68
N LYS A 321 2.44 -20.23 46.65
CA LYS A 321 3.43 -20.89 47.52
C LYS A 321 3.47 -20.35 48.95
N ASN A 322 2.58 -19.44 49.35
CA ASN A 322 2.57 -18.79 50.67
C ASN A 322 3.82 -17.95 51.00
N ALA A 323 4.60 -17.53 50.00
CA ALA A 323 5.83 -16.78 50.22
C ALA A 323 5.63 -15.27 50.36
N ALA A 324 4.50 -14.74 49.86
CA ALA A 324 4.15 -13.34 50.02
C ALA A 324 2.63 -13.12 50.00
N SER A 325 2.19 -12.00 50.58
CA SER A 325 0.80 -11.51 50.51
C SER A 325 0.76 -10.06 50.04
N VAL A 326 -0.20 -9.71 49.19
CA VAL A 326 -0.44 -8.34 48.71
C VAL A 326 -1.09 -7.52 49.81
N ILE A 327 -0.43 -6.45 50.25
CA ILE A 327 -0.97 -5.48 51.22
C ILE A 327 -1.82 -4.42 50.50
N GLN A 328 -1.31 -3.95 49.38
CA GLN A 328 -1.92 -2.87 48.60
C GLN A 328 -1.72 -3.17 47.11
N LYS A 329 -2.78 -3.04 46.31
CA LYS A 329 -2.74 -3.25 44.84
C LYS A 329 -2.16 -2.03 44.11
N GLU A 330 -2.40 -0.82 44.63
CA GLU A 330 -2.01 0.45 43.99
C GLU A 330 -1.46 1.45 45.02
N PRO A 331 -0.13 1.72 45.02
CA PRO A 331 0.93 0.99 44.31
C PRO A 331 1.14 -0.42 44.88
N LEU A 332 1.51 -1.38 44.03
CA LEU A 332 1.68 -2.77 44.46
C LEU A 332 2.74 -2.87 45.58
N THR A 333 2.30 -3.36 46.74
CA THR A 333 3.13 -3.62 47.90
C THR A 333 2.86 -5.03 48.40
N ILE A 334 3.92 -5.82 48.54
CA ILE A 334 3.83 -7.19 49.05
C ILE A 334 4.52 -7.29 50.41
N LYS A 335 3.99 -8.16 51.27
CA LYS A 335 4.59 -8.56 52.53
C LYS A 335 5.16 -9.97 52.36
N PRO A 336 6.49 -10.16 52.48
CA PRO A 336 7.06 -11.50 52.49
C PRO A 336 6.62 -12.28 53.74
N SER A 337 6.50 -13.59 53.61
CA SER A 337 6.33 -14.48 54.76
C SER A 337 7.65 -14.61 55.53
N SER A 338 7.57 -14.78 56.85
CA SER A 338 8.73 -15.08 57.68
C SER A 338 8.42 -16.29 58.55
N PRO A 339 9.12 -17.44 58.37
CA PRO A 339 10.18 -17.69 57.38
C PRO A 339 9.65 -17.82 55.94
N LEU A 340 10.56 -17.75 54.95
CA LEU A 340 10.23 -18.08 53.57
C LEU A 340 10.02 -19.59 53.42
N PRO A 341 9.03 -20.04 52.63
CA PRO A 341 8.79 -21.46 52.38
C PRO A 341 9.92 -22.10 51.56
N GLU A 342 10.13 -23.40 51.77
CA GLU A 342 11.07 -24.19 50.96
C GLU A 342 10.55 -24.38 49.52
N GLY A 343 11.46 -24.58 48.55
CA GLY A 343 11.08 -24.84 47.14
C GLY A 343 10.78 -23.59 46.30
N LEU A 344 11.20 -22.41 46.75
CA LEU A 344 11.20 -21.20 45.92
C LEU A 344 12.30 -21.24 44.87
N ASN A 345 11.92 -20.90 43.64
CA ASN A 345 12.84 -20.71 42.53
C ASN A 345 13.67 -19.43 42.74
N ASP A 346 14.83 -19.34 42.09
CA ASP A 346 15.72 -18.18 42.29
C ASP A 346 15.08 -16.86 41.84
N TYR A 347 14.34 -16.87 40.73
CA TYR A 347 13.58 -15.71 40.28
C TYR A 347 12.45 -15.30 41.25
N GLU A 348 11.92 -16.23 42.06
CA GLU A 348 10.91 -15.93 43.09
C GLU A 348 11.54 -15.26 44.31
N LYS A 349 12.73 -15.70 44.71
CA LYS A 349 13.50 -15.09 45.80
C LYS A 349 13.94 -13.68 45.42
N GLU A 350 14.52 -13.52 44.23
CA GLU A 350 14.95 -12.22 43.70
C GLU A 350 13.77 -11.25 43.57
N PHE A 351 12.59 -11.74 43.17
CA PHE A 351 11.37 -10.94 43.13
C PHE A 351 10.97 -10.45 44.52
N ILE A 352 10.97 -11.33 45.53
CA ILE A 352 10.64 -10.94 46.92
C ILE A 352 11.63 -9.89 47.42
N THR A 353 12.93 -10.12 47.26
CA THR A 353 13.99 -9.18 47.67
C THR A 353 13.84 -7.81 47.02
N ALA A 354 13.50 -7.75 45.72
CA ALA A 354 13.30 -6.47 45.03
C ALA A 354 12.15 -5.64 45.64
N PHE A 355 11.13 -6.28 46.20
CA PHE A 355 10.01 -5.59 46.86
C PHE A 355 10.27 -5.21 48.32
N GLU A 356 11.35 -5.68 48.94
CA GLU A 356 11.80 -5.21 50.26
C GLU A 356 12.38 -3.80 50.19
N ASP A 357 12.90 -3.40 49.02
CA ASP A 357 13.41 -2.05 48.79
C ASP A 357 12.27 -1.03 48.62
N SER A 358 12.35 0.07 49.37
CA SER A 358 11.37 1.16 49.35
C SER A 358 11.57 2.13 48.16
N ASP A 359 12.76 2.17 47.57
CA ASP A 359 13.07 2.99 46.38
C ASP A 359 12.57 2.32 45.10
N LYS A 360 11.60 2.96 44.44
CA LYS A 360 11.00 2.51 43.18
C LYS A 360 12.03 2.33 42.06
N ASN A 361 13.06 3.19 41.98
CA ASN A 361 14.09 3.12 40.94
C ASN A 361 15.08 1.98 41.18
N LYS A 362 15.37 1.69 42.46
CA LYS A 362 16.19 0.53 42.84
C LYS A 362 15.42 -0.76 42.58
N ARG A 363 14.19 -0.87 43.07
CA ARG A 363 13.26 -1.97 42.79
C ARG A 363 13.16 -2.26 41.29
N LYS A 364 12.97 -1.24 40.45
CA LYS A 364 12.92 -1.40 38.98
C LYS A 364 14.19 -2.08 38.43
N ARG A 365 15.38 -1.67 38.88
CA ARG A 365 16.66 -2.25 38.43
C ARG A 365 16.86 -3.68 38.91
N ASP A 366 16.43 -3.99 40.13
CA ASP A 366 16.54 -5.35 40.68
C ASP A 366 15.59 -6.30 39.96
N LEU A 367 14.37 -5.84 39.64
CA LEU A 367 13.43 -6.59 38.80
C LEU A 367 13.95 -6.80 37.37
N GLN A 368 14.63 -5.82 36.76
CA GLN A 368 15.30 -6.01 35.46
C GLN A 368 16.41 -7.07 35.56
N THR A 369 17.20 -7.01 36.62
CA THR A 369 18.29 -7.97 36.86
C THR A 369 17.76 -9.39 37.01
N MET A 370 16.65 -9.56 37.72
CA MET A 370 15.99 -10.84 37.91
C MET A 370 15.49 -11.44 36.59
N ILE A 371 14.87 -10.63 35.71
CA ILE A 371 14.49 -11.11 34.37
C ILE A 371 15.73 -11.46 33.53
N ILE A 372 16.81 -10.67 33.60
CA ILE A 372 18.06 -10.99 32.89
C ILE A 372 18.62 -12.34 33.36
N ASN A 373 18.63 -12.60 34.67
CA ASN A 373 19.09 -13.87 35.25
C ASN A 373 18.18 -15.03 34.80
N LEU A 374 16.86 -14.83 34.82
CA LEU A 374 15.90 -15.82 34.34
C LEU A 374 16.11 -16.15 32.85
N VAL A 375 16.29 -15.15 31.99
CA VAL A 375 16.57 -15.36 30.55
C VAL A 375 17.87 -16.14 30.34
N LYS A 376 18.93 -15.83 31.10
CA LYS A 376 20.19 -16.59 31.04
C LYS A 376 19.98 -18.05 31.47
N ASN A 377 19.29 -18.28 32.58
CA ASN A 377 19.01 -19.62 33.09
C ASN A 377 18.20 -20.46 32.09
N VAL A 378 17.18 -19.87 31.45
CA VAL A 378 16.42 -20.53 30.37
C VAL A 378 17.33 -20.82 29.17
N GLY A 379 18.15 -19.86 28.75
CA GLY A 379 19.11 -20.04 27.67
C GLY A 379 20.11 -21.18 27.93
N GLU A 380 20.56 -21.34 29.18
CA GLU A 380 21.42 -22.45 29.60
C GLU A 380 20.68 -23.79 29.60
N LYS A 381 19.47 -23.84 30.15
CA LYS A 381 18.62 -25.05 30.15
C LYS A 381 18.25 -25.52 28.74
N MET A 382 18.21 -24.61 27.78
CA MET A 382 17.89 -24.89 26.37
C MET A 382 19.10 -25.33 25.53
N LYS A 383 20.32 -25.27 26.07
CA LYS A 383 21.52 -25.74 25.33
C LYS A 383 21.34 -27.21 24.93
N GLY A 384 21.42 -27.48 23.63
CA GLY A 384 21.31 -28.83 23.06
C GLY A 384 19.88 -29.32 22.76
N PHE A 385 18.85 -28.50 22.99
CA PHE A 385 17.44 -28.86 22.71
C PHE A 385 16.85 -28.03 21.57
N SER A 386 15.85 -28.59 20.87
CA SER A 386 15.12 -27.86 19.83
C SER A 386 14.17 -26.82 20.45
N ARG A 387 14.44 -25.53 20.22
CA ARG A 387 13.54 -24.44 20.64
C ARG A 387 12.14 -24.61 20.09
N LYS A 388 12.01 -24.92 18.80
CA LYS A 388 10.72 -25.04 18.10
C LYS A 388 9.89 -26.18 18.70
N GLU A 389 10.48 -27.36 18.86
CA GLU A 389 9.78 -28.51 19.44
C GLU A 389 9.45 -28.29 20.91
N THR A 390 10.34 -27.66 21.67
CA THR A 390 10.11 -27.35 23.08
C THR A 390 8.96 -26.35 23.26
N ILE A 391 8.87 -25.32 22.41
CA ILE A 391 7.73 -24.39 22.40
C ILE A 391 6.44 -25.14 22.09
N ALA A 392 6.44 -26.02 21.08
CA ALA A 392 5.27 -26.83 20.74
C ALA A 392 4.82 -27.71 21.92
N TYR A 393 5.77 -28.33 22.62
CA TYR A 393 5.49 -29.14 23.81
C TYR A 393 4.81 -28.34 24.94
N TYR A 394 5.28 -27.13 25.26
CA TYR A 394 4.67 -26.31 26.31
C TYR A 394 3.34 -25.67 25.89
N LYS A 395 3.15 -25.38 24.60
CA LYS A 395 1.83 -25.00 24.07
C LYS A 395 0.80 -26.10 24.27
N ASP A 396 1.17 -27.34 23.99
CA ASP A 396 0.32 -28.51 24.19
C ASP A 396 -0.01 -28.76 25.68
N ILE A 397 0.91 -28.46 26.61
CA ILE A 397 0.60 -28.45 28.06
C ILE A 397 -0.41 -27.36 28.41
N MET A 398 -0.24 -26.15 27.88
CA MET A 398 -1.16 -25.03 28.09
C MET A 398 -2.57 -25.32 27.53
N ASP A 399 -2.66 -25.91 26.33
CA ASP A 399 -3.94 -26.28 25.72
C ASP A 399 -4.66 -27.35 26.55
N ARG A 400 -3.91 -28.36 27.04
CA ARG A 400 -4.46 -29.36 27.97
C ARG A 400 -4.90 -28.73 29.29
N ALA A 401 -4.16 -27.77 29.84
CA ALA A 401 -4.55 -27.06 31.05
C ALA A 401 -5.92 -26.40 30.90
N TRP A 402 -6.17 -25.70 29.79
CA TRP A 402 -7.49 -25.13 29.50
C TRP A 402 -8.56 -26.18 29.31
N ALA A 403 -8.28 -27.25 28.56
CA ALA A 403 -9.24 -28.33 28.37
C ALA A 403 -9.65 -28.97 29.73
N GLN A 404 -8.71 -29.15 30.67
CA GLN A 404 -9.01 -29.69 32.00
C GLN A 404 -9.89 -28.77 32.84
N VAL A 405 -9.79 -27.45 32.65
CA VAL A 405 -10.66 -26.47 33.31
C VAL A 405 -12.05 -26.43 32.67
N GLU A 406 -12.12 -26.46 31.34
CA GLU A 406 -13.36 -26.37 30.57
C GLU A 406 -14.23 -27.64 30.69
N MET A 407 -13.62 -28.83 30.78
CA MET A 407 -14.33 -30.10 30.93
C MET A 407 -14.92 -30.33 32.34
N ALA A 408 -14.60 -29.48 33.32
CA ALA A 408 -15.13 -29.63 34.67
C ALA A 408 -16.58 -29.15 34.76
N GLU A 409 -17.50 -30.07 35.06
CA GLU A 409 -18.96 -29.81 35.03
C GLU A 409 -19.49 -29.05 36.25
N THR A 410 -18.82 -29.13 37.41
CA THR A 410 -19.26 -28.45 38.63
C THR A 410 -18.38 -27.24 38.94
N PRO A 411 -18.94 -26.14 39.49
CA PRO A 411 -18.15 -24.94 39.77
C PRO A 411 -16.99 -25.19 40.76
N GLN A 412 -17.15 -26.12 41.70
CA GLN A 412 -16.11 -26.50 42.67
C GLN A 412 -14.95 -27.23 41.97
N VAL A 413 -15.24 -28.24 41.15
CA VAL A 413 -14.22 -29.00 40.43
C VAL A 413 -13.54 -28.12 39.38
N LYS A 414 -14.29 -27.23 38.73
CA LYS A 414 -13.77 -26.25 37.78
C LYS A 414 -12.74 -25.32 38.43
N MET A 415 -13.01 -24.88 39.66
CA MET A 415 -12.10 -24.03 40.41
C MET A 415 -10.89 -24.78 40.97
N GLU A 416 -11.06 -26.05 41.38
CA GLU A 416 -9.95 -26.92 41.75
C GLU A 416 -9.00 -27.15 40.57
N LYS A 417 -9.55 -27.44 39.38
CA LYS A 417 -8.77 -27.59 38.14
C LYS A 417 -8.12 -26.29 37.73
N TYR A 418 -8.84 -25.17 37.85
CA TYR A 418 -8.28 -23.85 37.59
C TYR A 418 -7.10 -23.55 38.50
N ASP A 419 -7.22 -23.75 39.82
CA ASP A 419 -6.11 -23.56 40.76
C ASP A 419 -4.90 -24.45 40.42
N GLN A 420 -5.14 -25.73 40.13
CA GLN A 420 -4.11 -26.70 39.79
C GLN A 420 -3.33 -26.31 38.53
N TYR A 421 -4.02 -25.83 37.49
CA TYR A 421 -3.43 -25.58 36.17
C TYR A 421 -3.20 -24.10 35.84
N MET A 422 -3.54 -23.19 36.77
CA MET A 422 -3.48 -21.73 36.56
C MET A 422 -2.13 -21.27 36.01
N ASP A 423 -1.04 -21.82 36.54
CA ASP A 423 0.32 -21.43 36.17
C ASP A 423 0.57 -21.66 34.68
N TRP A 424 0.01 -22.74 34.12
CA TRP A 424 0.09 -23.06 32.68
C TRP A 424 -0.96 -22.32 31.87
N ALA A 425 -2.17 -22.13 32.41
CA ALA A 425 -3.24 -21.38 31.74
C ALA A 425 -2.84 -19.91 31.49
N MET A 426 -2.08 -19.30 32.41
CA MET A 426 -1.57 -17.93 32.31
C MET A 426 -0.57 -17.70 31.17
N LEU A 427 -0.03 -18.76 30.57
CA LEU A 427 0.81 -18.66 29.37
C LEU A 427 0.03 -18.25 28.12
N ASP A 428 -1.29 -18.52 28.12
CA ASP A 428 -2.16 -18.28 26.99
C ASP A 428 -2.31 -16.78 26.74
N ASP A 429 -2.17 -16.36 25.48
CA ASP A 429 -2.34 -14.97 25.10
C ASP A 429 -3.77 -14.47 25.35
N LYS A 430 -4.74 -15.38 25.29
CA LYS A 430 -6.16 -15.16 25.58
C LYS A 430 -6.56 -15.52 27.01
N PHE A 431 -5.60 -15.63 27.94
CA PHE A 431 -5.88 -15.99 29.34
C PHE A 431 -7.04 -15.21 29.96
N GLY A 432 -7.09 -13.89 29.73
CA GLY A 432 -8.14 -13.04 30.29
C GLY A 432 -9.52 -13.32 29.70
N ASP A 433 -9.60 -13.56 28.40
CA ASP A 433 -10.86 -13.83 27.71
C ASP A 433 -11.38 -15.23 28.08
N LYS A 434 -10.50 -16.24 28.05
CA LYS A 434 -10.83 -17.61 28.47
C LYS A 434 -11.26 -17.68 29.94
N THR A 435 -10.59 -16.95 30.84
CA THR A 435 -10.99 -16.88 32.26
C THR A 435 -12.41 -16.29 32.40
N LYS A 436 -12.73 -15.22 31.65
CA LYS A 436 -14.08 -14.64 31.65
C LYS A 436 -15.13 -15.60 31.09
N GLU A 437 -14.78 -16.33 30.04
CA GLU A 437 -15.69 -17.28 29.38
C GLU A 437 -16.00 -18.47 30.30
N VAL A 438 -14.97 -19.08 30.90
CA VAL A 438 -15.09 -20.22 31.80
C VAL A 438 -15.95 -19.91 33.03
N PHE A 439 -15.85 -18.69 33.58
CA PHE A 439 -16.55 -18.28 34.80
C PHE A 439 -17.72 -17.33 34.55
N ARG A 440 -18.22 -17.22 33.31
CA ARG A 440 -19.25 -16.23 32.94
C ARG A 440 -20.56 -16.42 33.71
N THR A 441 -20.99 -17.66 33.90
CA THR A 441 -22.36 -18.01 34.33
C THR A 441 -22.42 -18.71 35.68
N GLU A 442 -21.28 -18.98 36.30
CA GLU A 442 -21.18 -19.83 37.49
C GLU A 442 -20.54 -19.08 38.67
N PRO A 443 -20.98 -19.35 39.91
CA PRO A 443 -20.34 -18.82 41.11
C PRO A 443 -18.94 -19.45 41.29
N VAL A 444 -17.97 -18.63 41.67
CA VAL A 444 -16.58 -19.07 41.88
C VAL A 444 -16.32 -19.29 43.37
N PHE A 445 -15.82 -20.48 43.72
CA PHE A 445 -15.38 -20.82 45.07
C PHE A 445 -13.91 -20.43 45.27
N LEU A 446 -13.64 -19.41 46.06
CA LEU A 446 -12.30 -18.80 46.07
C LEU A 446 -11.21 -19.77 46.55
N PRO A 447 -10.07 -19.88 45.83
CA PRO A 447 -8.92 -20.66 46.26
C PRO A 447 -8.33 -20.13 47.58
N ASN A 448 -7.65 -21.00 48.33
CA ASN A 448 -7.04 -20.67 49.63
C ASN A 448 -5.98 -19.56 49.57
N TRP A 449 -5.46 -19.25 48.37
CA TRP A 449 -4.51 -18.17 48.13
C TRP A 449 -5.16 -16.84 47.80
N TRP A 450 -6.46 -16.79 47.51
CA TRP A 450 -7.16 -15.59 47.09
C TRP A 450 -7.06 -14.46 48.12
N GLY A 451 -7.20 -14.78 49.41
CA GLY A 451 -7.09 -13.79 50.50
C GLY A 451 -5.69 -13.18 50.63
N ARG A 452 -4.64 -13.82 50.09
CA ARG A 452 -3.28 -13.26 50.01
C ARG A 452 -3.06 -12.42 48.77
N TYR A 453 -3.92 -12.56 47.76
CA TYR A 453 -3.87 -11.80 46.52
C TYR A 453 -4.72 -10.53 46.59
N ASP A 454 -5.93 -10.64 47.15
CA ASP A 454 -6.86 -9.51 47.23
C ASP A 454 -6.99 -8.97 48.67
N PRO A 455 -6.40 -7.80 48.97
CA PRO A 455 -6.43 -7.26 50.32
C PRO A 455 -7.85 -6.86 50.76
N VAL A 456 -8.78 -6.59 49.83
CA VAL A 456 -10.20 -6.28 50.13
C VAL A 456 -10.92 -7.50 50.72
N PHE A 457 -10.53 -8.71 50.32
CA PHE A 457 -11.02 -9.95 50.91
C PHE A 457 -10.27 -10.34 52.18
N SER A 458 -8.99 -9.97 52.28
CA SER A 458 -8.19 -10.21 53.50
C SER A 458 -8.76 -9.49 54.72
N SER A 459 -9.30 -8.27 54.55
CA SER A 459 -9.84 -7.44 55.63
C SER A 459 -11.14 -7.98 56.25
N HIS A 460 -11.83 -8.89 55.58
CA HIS A 460 -13.05 -9.54 56.09
C HIS A 460 -12.77 -10.82 56.87
N SER A 461 -11.52 -11.31 56.87
CA SER A 461 -11.13 -12.54 57.57
C SER A 461 -10.49 -12.32 58.95
N SER A 462 -10.27 -11.06 59.36
CA SER A 462 -9.80 -10.71 60.70
C SER A 462 -10.78 -9.79 61.42
N GLY A 463 -11.73 -10.38 62.15
CA GLY A 463 -12.46 -9.79 63.27
C GLY A 463 -13.05 -8.39 63.07
N GLY A 464 -14.33 -8.31 62.70
CA GLY A 464 -15.06 -7.05 62.76
C GLY A 464 -16.53 -7.20 62.40
N SER A 465 -17.41 -7.12 63.40
CA SER A 465 -18.86 -6.99 63.23
C SER A 465 -19.18 -5.87 62.25
N PHE A 466 -19.78 -6.19 61.11
CA PHE A 466 -20.44 -5.18 60.28
C PHE A 466 -21.79 -4.83 60.89
N LYS A 467 -21.89 -3.59 61.39
CA LYS A 467 -23.16 -2.90 61.59
C LYS A 467 -23.72 -2.51 60.23
N GLY A 468 -24.87 -3.10 59.90
CA GLY A 468 -26.03 -2.49 59.24
C GLY A 468 -25.87 -1.84 57.87
N ALA A 469 -26.48 -2.46 56.87
CA ALA A 469 -27.39 -1.78 55.95
C ALA A 469 -28.39 -2.79 55.36
N ASP A 470 -29.64 -2.60 55.78
CA ASP A 470 -30.93 -2.89 55.15
C ASP A 470 -31.31 -4.29 54.63
N ALA A 471 -32.53 -4.65 55.05
CA ALA A 471 -33.13 -5.95 55.02
C ALA A 471 -33.84 -6.27 53.69
N VAL A 472 -33.87 -7.57 53.36
CA VAL A 472 -35.04 -8.24 52.76
C VAL A 472 -35.18 -9.61 53.44
N PRO A 473 -36.38 -10.04 53.90
CA PRO A 473 -36.53 -11.23 54.72
C PRO A 473 -36.93 -12.51 53.95
N SER A 474 -36.74 -13.63 54.67
CA SER A 474 -37.27 -15.00 54.50
C SER A 474 -36.38 -15.94 53.67
N SER A 475 -35.87 -17.05 54.21
CA SER A 475 -36.57 -18.09 54.95
C SER A 475 -35.57 -19.01 55.67
N ASN A 476 -35.99 -19.52 56.83
CA ASN A 476 -35.22 -20.46 57.66
C ASN A 476 -35.09 -21.83 56.99
N SER A 477 -33.89 -22.39 57.00
CA SER A 477 -33.72 -23.82 57.28
C SER A 477 -32.44 -24.07 58.07
N SER A 478 -32.57 -24.99 59.01
CA SER A 478 -31.69 -25.32 60.13
C SER A 478 -30.58 -26.30 59.77
N GLY A 479 -29.39 -26.09 60.34
CA GLY A 479 -28.53 -27.18 60.80
C GLY A 479 -27.48 -27.71 59.82
N GLY A 480 -26.21 -27.61 60.24
CA GLY A 480 -25.08 -28.30 59.60
C GLY A 480 -23.94 -27.35 59.28
N GLY A 481 -22.91 -27.32 60.12
CA GLY A 481 -21.69 -26.55 59.87
C GLY A 481 -20.93 -27.08 58.66
N SER A 482 -21.28 -26.62 57.47
CA SER A 482 -20.41 -26.64 56.31
C SER A 482 -19.67 -25.30 56.26
N ILE A 483 -18.34 -25.35 56.20
CA ILE A 483 -17.51 -24.17 55.94
C ILE A 483 -17.96 -23.59 54.59
N SER A 484 -18.78 -22.55 54.60
CA SER A 484 -19.19 -21.85 53.38
C SER A 484 -17.96 -21.08 52.90
N LEU A 485 -17.24 -21.65 51.94
CA LEU A 485 -16.21 -20.93 51.20
C LEU A 485 -16.86 -19.65 50.62
N PRO A 486 -16.26 -18.47 50.82
CA PRO A 486 -16.80 -17.24 50.24
C PRO A 486 -16.87 -17.40 48.72
N SER A 487 -18.06 -17.24 48.15
CA SER A 487 -18.30 -17.33 46.71
C SER A 487 -18.39 -15.95 46.09
N LEU A 488 -17.76 -15.74 44.94
CA LEU A 488 -17.91 -14.50 44.15
C LEU A 488 -18.64 -14.77 42.83
N PRO A 489 -19.35 -13.76 42.30
CA PRO A 489 -19.75 -13.78 40.89
C PRO A 489 -18.51 -14.03 40.03
N GLY A 490 -18.57 -15.01 39.12
CA GLY A 490 -17.40 -15.39 38.32
C GLY A 490 -16.88 -14.26 37.42
N ALA A 491 -17.74 -13.30 37.06
CA ALA A 491 -17.33 -12.08 36.36
C ALA A 491 -16.41 -11.18 37.21
N ASP A 492 -16.67 -11.05 38.52
CA ASP A 492 -15.84 -10.25 39.44
C ASP A 492 -14.50 -10.94 39.72
N PHE A 493 -14.52 -12.27 39.84
CA PHE A 493 -13.31 -13.09 39.91
C PHE A 493 -12.44 -12.90 38.66
N ALA A 494 -13.02 -13.05 37.47
CA ALA A 494 -12.31 -12.89 36.20
C ALA A 494 -11.81 -11.44 36.00
N ALA A 495 -12.59 -10.44 36.42
CA ALA A 495 -12.18 -9.04 36.39
C ALA A 495 -10.99 -8.76 37.32
N SER A 496 -10.98 -9.34 38.53
CA SER A 496 -9.85 -9.22 39.47
C SER A 496 -8.59 -9.89 38.92
N MET A 497 -8.72 -11.07 38.30
CA MET A 497 -7.59 -11.77 37.65
C MET A 497 -7.00 -10.99 36.47
N VAL A 498 -7.85 -10.43 35.60
CA VAL A 498 -7.41 -9.63 34.44
C VAL A 498 -6.86 -8.27 34.87
N GLY A 499 -7.52 -7.62 35.82
CA GLY A 499 -7.08 -6.36 36.41
C GLY A 499 -5.73 -6.49 37.10
N GLY A 500 -5.44 -7.65 37.70
CA GLY A 500 -4.13 -7.99 38.26
C GLY A 500 -2.96 -7.81 37.28
N ILE A 501 -3.10 -8.37 36.07
CA ILE A 501 -2.08 -8.30 35.02
C ILE A 501 -1.88 -6.85 34.57
N GLN A 502 -2.98 -6.12 34.37
CA GLN A 502 -2.96 -4.72 33.91
C GLN A 502 -2.36 -3.79 34.98
N ASN A 503 -2.72 -3.97 36.24
CA ASN A 503 -2.27 -3.14 37.37
C ASN A 503 -0.81 -3.40 37.74
N PHE A 504 -0.32 -4.62 37.54
CA PHE A 504 1.10 -4.92 37.69
C PHE A 504 1.94 -4.11 36.70
N SER A 505 1.51 -4.08 35.44
CA SER A 505 2.19 -3.35 34.36
C SER A 505 2.26 -1.84 34.63
N SER A 506 1.17 -1.23 35.08
CA SER A 506 1.11 0.23 35.30
C SER A 506 1.88 0.68 36.54
N ASN A 507 1.82 -0.07 37.64
CA ASN A 507 2.30 0.40 38.95
C ASN A 507 3.70 -0.08 39.33
N VAL A 508 4.15 -1.24 38.83
CA VAL A 508 5.47 -1.81 39.18
C VAL A 508 6.51 -1.47 38.12
N VAL A 509 6.11 -1.57 36.85
CA VAL A 509 7.04 -1.39 35.72
C VAL A 509 7.09 0.07 35.26
N GLY A 510 5.97 0.80 35.38
CA GLY A 510 5.83 2.18 34.94
C GLY A 510 5.94 2.29 33.43
N ASP A 511 7.07 2.77 32.92
CA ASP A 511 7.36 2.72 31.50
C ASP A 511 7.86 1.32 31.09
N LEU A 512 6.91 0.49 30.66
CA LEU A 512 7.14 -0.85 30.12
C LEU A 512 8.14 -0.86 28.95
N THR A 513 8.21 0.23 28.17
CA THR A 513 9.14 0.31 27.05
C THR A 513 10.57 0.44 27.52
N SER A 514 10.90 1.40 28.40
CA SER A 514 12.27 1.52 28.94
C SER A 514 12.68 0.29 29.77
N PHE A 515 11.73 -0.31 30.49
CA PHE A 515 12.00 -1.52 31.27
C PHE A 515 12.42 -2.69 30.38
N THR A 516 11.63 -2.96 29.33
CA THR A 516 11.84 -4.06 28.38
C THR A 516 13.09 -3.82 27.52
N SER A 517 13.35 -2.58 27.09
CA SER A 517 14.59 -2.22 26.38
C SER A 517 15.83 -2.49 27.22
N GLY A 518 15.83 -2.11 28.50
CA GLY A 518 16.98 -2.37 29.40
C GLY A 518 17.31 -3.87 29.57
N ILE A 519 16.31 -4.75 29.47
CA ILE A 519 16.48 -6.21 29.51
C ILE A 519 16.99 -6.72 28.15
N THR A 520 16.33 -6.34 27.05
CA THR A 520 16.67 -6.80 25.70
C THR A 520 18.05 -6.35 25.24
N ASP A 521 18.49 -5.14 25.61
CA ASP A 521 19.84 -4.64 25.32
C ASP A 521 20.95 -5.49 25.96
N LYS A 522 20.66 -6.15 27.09
CA LYS A 522 21.62 -7.02 27.80
C LYS A 522 21.53 -8.48 27.37
N THR A 523 20.34 -8.95 27.00
CA THR A 523 20.07 -10.36 26.69
C THR A 523 20.17 -10.67 25.19
N ASN A 524 19.87 -9.70 24.33
CA ASN A 524 19.91 -9.81 22.87
C ASN A 524 20.35 -8.48 22.20
N PRO A 525 21.62 -8.05 22.38
CA PRO A 525 22.12 -6.78 21.86
C PRO A 525 22.12 -6.71 20.32
N VAL A 526 21.96 -5.50 19.78
CA VAL A 526 22.00 -5.24 18.33
C VAL A 526 23.39 -5.59 17.76
N PRO A 527 23.49 -6.39 16.67
CA PRO A 527 24.75 -6.57 15.96
C PRO A 527 25.25 -5.23 15.45
N VAL A 528 26.38 -4.75 15.96
CA VAL A 528 27.02 -3.55 15.43
C VAL A 528 27.67 -3.87 14.09
N THR A 529 27.07 -3.39 12.99
CA THR A 529 27.76 -3.32 11.70
C THR A 529 28.80 -2.21 11.79
N ARG A 530 30.07 -2.57 11.93
CA ARG A 530 31.17 -1.61 11.74
C ARG A 530 31.26 -1.28 10.25
N SER A 531 30.59 -0.22 9.80
CA SER A 531 30.90 0.39 8.52
C SER A 531 32.13 1.29 8.68
N THR A 532 33.23 0.86 8.10
CA THR A 532 34.48 1.62 8.01
C THR A 532 34.22 2.82 7.10
N TYR A 533 34.05 4.01 7.68
CA TYR A 533 33.96 5.26 6.95
C TYR A 533 35.38 5.66 6.52
N HIS A 534 35.69 5.60 5.23
CA HIS A 534 36.85 6.25 4.64
C HIS A 534 36.36 7.44 3.81
N GLY A 535 36.84 8.62 4.20
CA GLY A 535 36.50 9.89 3.59
C GLY A 535 37.23 10.17 2.28
N GLY A 536 36.77 11.23 1.62
CA GLY A 536 37.24 11.78 0.36
C GLY A 536 35.99 12.14 -0.46
N GLY A 537 35.53 13.38 -0.56
CA GLY A 537 36.29 14.59 -0.86
C GLY A 537 36.31 14.77 -2.37
N GLY A 538 35.48 15.67 -2.91
CA GLY A 538 35.54 16.05 -4.33
C GLY A 538 34.18 16.47 -4.89
N GLY A 539 34.04 17.77 -5.17
CA GLY A 539 32.85 18.36 -5.78
C GLY A 539 32.64 17.92 -7.23
N GLY A 540 31.40 18.09 -7.69
CA GLY A 540 31.01 17.86 -9.08
C GLY A 540 29.59 18.37 -9.28
N SER A 541 29.49 19.56 -9.87
CA SER A 541 28.28 20.17 -10.38
C SER A 541 27.52 19.23 -11.32
N SER A 542 26.22 19.08 -11.11
CA SER A 542 25.30 18.64 -12.16
C SER A 542 24.01 19.45 -12.09
N CYS A 543 23.82 20.29 -13.11
CA CYS A 543 22.64 21.06 -13.40
C CYS A 543 21.42 20.13 -13.55
N ALA A 544 20.37 20.39 -12.78
CA ALA A 544 19.03 19.90 -13.08
C ALA A 544 18.21 21.09 -13.58
N CYS A 545 18.03 21.18 -14.91
CA CYS A 545 17.03 22.04 -15.51
C CYS A 545 15.65 21.47 -15.18
N ALA A 546 14.94 22.15 -14.28
CA ALA A 546 13.51 21.99 -14.10
C ALA A 546 12.80 22.90 -15.10
N CYS A 547 12.27 22.33 -16.19
CA CYS A 547 11.25 22.97 -17.01
C CYS A 547 9.90 22.36 -16.60
N ALA A 548 9.14 23.13 -15.85
CA ALA A 548 7.77 22.86 -15.48
C ALA A 548 6.84 23.28 -16.64
N CYS A 549 6.10 22.33 -17.21
CA CYS A 549 4.87 22.54 -17.96
C CYS A 549 4.00 21.30 -17.72
N ALA A 550 2.95 21.43 -16.91
CA ALA A 550 1.90 20.44 -16.72
C ALA A 550 0.56 21.19 -16.65
N GLY A 551 -0.43 20.71 -17.40
CA GLY A 551 -1.80 21.19 -17.37
C GLY A 551 -2.51 21.07 -18.72
N CYS A 552 -2.75 19.85 -19.21
CA CYS A 552 -3.83 19.53 -20.16
C CYS A 552 -3.91 18.01 -20.41
N ALA A 553 -4.96 17.38 -19.90
CA ALA A 553 -5.39 16.06 -20.38
C ALA A 553 -5.95 16.23 -21.80
N CYS A 554 -5.14 15.96 -22.82
CA CYS A 554 -5.51 15.86 -24.24
C CYS A 554 -4.49 14.98 -24.98
N ALA A 555 -5.01 13.99 -25.71
CA ALA A 555 -4.49 13.39 -26.95
C ALA A 555 -2.98 13.04 -27.05
N CYS A 556 -2.67 11.74 -26.99
CA CYS A 556 -1.55 11.15 -27.75
C CYS A 556 -1.97 11.11 -29.24
N ALA A 557 -1.15 11.40 -30.25
CA ALA A 557 0.30 11.53 -30.34
C ALA A 557 0.74 12.63 -31.31
N GLY A 558 1.91 13.20 -31.03
CA GLY A 558 2.65 14.02 -31.98
C GLY A 558 3.70 13.22 -32.74
N GLY A 559 3.83 13.55 -34.03
CA GLY A 559 5.11 13.63 -34.74
C GLY A 559 5.64 12.36 -35.38
N GLY A 560 5.23 12.11 -36.63
CA GLY A 560 6.01 11.34 -37.60
C GLY A 560 7.19 12.15 -38.17
N ARG A 561 8.02 11.45 -38.93
CA ARG A 561 9.31 11.86 -39.53
C ARG A 561 9.26 13.09 -40.42
#